data_AF-A0A5P2B6M9-F1
#
_entry.id   AF-A0A5P2B6M9-F1
#
_cell.length_a   1.000
_cell.length_b   1.000
_cell.length_c   1.000
_cell.angle_alpha   90.00
_cell.angle_beta   90.00
_cell.angle_gamma   90.00
#
_symmetry.space_group_name_H-M   'P 1'
#
loop_
_entity.id
_entity.type
_entity.pdbx_description
1 polymer ?
#
loop_
_entity_poly.entity_id
_entity_poly.type
_entity_poly.pdbx_seq_one_letter_code
_entity_poly.pdbx_strand_id
1 'polypeptide(L)'
;MALAQPDQGGLLPERIAPPRGTLATTACMETLQVGYLHAVAAAAGCSLSQPFPDNGIDWHVSHSAPGHTVDDEVTIKVQLKCTYQIPPKPAGPAFSFTLDNAHLEKLARTPVSVHKILVVMLVPRSQDDWLRAGHDRLDLRHCCYWTNLAGHPVTGRRRTTVRVPTSRIFDDRALCEIMTRVGTGGKP
;
A
#
# COMPACT_ATOMS: atom_id res chain seq x y z
N MET A 1 18.29 55.46 24.15
CA MET A 1 18.89 54.26 24.76
C MET A 1 17.79 53.21 24.90
N ALA A 2 17.82 52.19 24.07
CA ALA A 2 16.98 51.00 24.20
C ALA A 2 17.94 49.81 24.21
N LEU A 3 17.91 49.04 25.30
CA LEU A 3 18.80 47.91 25.53
C LEU A 3 18.41 46.77 24.57
N ALA A 4 19.35 46.37 23.71
CA ALA A 4 19.23 45.16 22.91
C ALA A 4 19.33 43.94 23.84
N GLN A 5 18.31 43.07 23.82
CA GLN A 5 18.43 41.71 24.34
C GLN A 5 19.16 40.85 23.30
N PRO A 6 20.18 40.06 23.70
CA PRO A 6 20.83 39.15 22.78
C PRO A 6 19.94 37.93 22.53
N ASP A 7 19.71 37.65 21.25
CA ASP A 7 19.11 36.40 20.76
C ASP A 7 19.95 35.22 21.25
N GLN A 8 19.44 34.46 22.21
CA GLN A 8 19.99 33.15 22.53
C GLN A 8 19.53 32.15 21.47
N GLY A 9 20.23 32.17 20.34
CA GLY A 9 20.22 31.10 19.34
C GLY A 9 20.89 29.84 19.90
N GLY A 10 20.25 29.19 20.88
CA GLY A 10 20.63 27.88 21.33
C GLY A 10 20.36 26.87 20.23
N LEU A 11 21.42 26.33 19.62
CA LEU A 11 21.37 25.11 18.83
C LEU A 11 20.63 24.05 19.67
N LEU A 12 19.42 23.68 19.26
CA LEU A 12 18.71 22.54 19.83
C LEU A 12 19.69 21.34 19.77
N PRO A 13 19.90 20.62 20.89
CA PRO A 13 20.78 19.46 20.88
C PRO A 13 20.32 18.50 19.79
N GLU A 14 21.24 18.02 18.96
CA GLU A 14 20.98 16.93 18.01
C GLU A 14 20.28 15.82 18.78
N ARG A 15 18.98 15.67 18.51
CA ARG A 15 18.16 14.66 19.18
C ARG A 15 18.68 13.33 18.68
N ILE A 16 19.52 12.68 19.48
CA ILE A 16 20.03 11.33 19.20
C ILE A 16 18.82 10.47 18.86
N ALA A 17 18.83 9.87 17.66
CA ALA A 17 17.73 9.03 17.23
C ALA A 17 17.48 7.96 18.30
N PRO A 18 16.24 7.79 18.77
CA PRO A 18 15.96 6.82 19.80
C PRO A 18 16.32 5.41 19.30
N PRO A 19 16.78 4.51 20.18
CA PRO A 19 17.13 3.15 19.77
C PRO A 19 15.89 2.46 19.17
N ARG A 20 16.07 1.85 17.99
CA ARG A 20 15.04 1.03 17.32
C ARG A 20 15.17 -0.42 17.77
N GLY A 21 14.07 -1.17 17.65
CA GLY A 21 14.07 -2.63 17.88
C GLY A 21 14.93 -3.38 16.86
N THR A 22 15.16 -4.67 17.13
CA THR A 22 16.08 -5.53 16.34
C THR A 22 15.42 -6.31 15.21
N LEU A 23 14.13 -6.09 14.94
CA LEU A 23 13.42 -6.74 13.85
C LEU A 23 14.01 -6.36 12.48
N ALA A 24 14.03 -7.31 11.55
CA ALA A 24 14.47 -7.06 10.19
C ALA A 24 13.63 -5.94 9.55
N THR A 25 14.29 -4.98 8.89
CA THR A 25 13.61 -3.83 8.26
C THR A 25 12.49 -4.26 7.31
N THR A 26 12.66 -5.37 6.59
CA THR A 26 11.63 -5.92 5.68
C THR A 26 10.38 -6.39 6.42
N ALA A 27 10.50 -6.97 7.62
CA ALA A 27 9.36 -7.34 8.45
C ALA A 27 8.65 -6.09 9.01
N CYS A 28 9.41 -5.05 9.37
CA CYS A 28 8.86 -3.76 9.76
C CYS A 28 8.10 -3.07 8.60
N MET A 29 8.62 -3.17 7.37
CA MET A 29 7.95 -2.68 6.16
C MET A 29 6.61 -3.38 5.90
N GLU A 30 6.59 -4.71 6.07
CA GLU A 30 5.37 -5.51 5.96
C GLU A 30 4.34 -5.06 7.02
N THR A 31 4.77 -4.93 8.28
CA THR A 31 3.91 -4.48 9.38
C THR A 31 3.34 -3.08 9.12
N LEU A 32 4.16 -2.16 8.61
CA LEU A 32 3.72 -0.82 8.25
C LEU A 32 2.64 -0.84 7.15
N GLN A 33 2.83 -1.67 6.12
CA GLN A 33 1.87 -1.80 5.03
C GLN A 33 0.57 -2.46 5.47
N VAL A 34 0.64 -3.46 6.35
CA VAL A 34 -0.55 -4.06 6.98
C VAL A 34 -1.33 -3.02 7.78
N GLY A 35 -0.64 -2.19 8.59
CA GLY A 35 -1.27 -1.10 9.33
C GLY A 35 -1.98 -0.09 8.42
N TYR A 36 -1.37 0.26 7.29
CA TYR A 36 -2.00 1.12 6.29
C TYR A 36 -3.25 0.49 5.66
N LEU A 37 -3.18 -0.79 5.29
CA LEU A 37 -4.33 -1.52 4.73
C LEU A 37 -5.51 -1.52 5.72
N HIS A 38 -5.24 -1.72 7.02
CA HIS A 38 -6.28 -1.65 8.05
C HIS A 38 -6.92 -0.26 8.15
N ALA A 39 -6.11 0.81 8.09
CA ALA A 39 -6.63 2.17 8.12
C ALA A 39 -7.52 2.47 6.89
N VAL A 40 -7.08 2.08 5.69
CA VAL A 40 -7.85 2.23 4.45
C VAL A 40 -9.14 1.42 4.48
N ALA A 41 -9.07 0.14 4.88
CA ALA A 41 -10.25 -0.71 4.96
C ALA A 41 -11.27 -0.20 5.98
N ALA A 42 -10.81 0.26 7.15
CA ALA A 42 -11.68 0.84 8.17
C ALA A 42 -12.40 2.10 7.66
N ALA A 43 -11.69 3.01 6.98
CA ALA A 43 -12.28 4.21 6.40
C ALA A 43 -13.25 3.89 5.24
N ALA A 44 -12.97 2.84 4.47
CA ALA A 44 -13.84 2.37 3.38
C ALA A 44 -15.00 1.48 3.84
N GLY A 45 -15.13 1.17 5.14
CA GLY A 45 -16.17 0.27 5.64
C GLY A 45 -16.01 -1.19 5.16
N CYS A 46 -14.79 -1.63 4.89
CA CYS A 46 -14.48 -2.97 4.42
C CYS A 46 -14.02 -3.89 5.56
N SER A 47 -14.33 -5.19 5.44
CA SER A 47 -13.77 -6.21 6.33
C SER A 47 -12.47 -6.79 5.74
N LEU A 48 -11.59 -7.25 6.62
CA LEU A 48 -10.29 -7.84 6.27
C LEU A 48 -10.18 -9.24 6.84
N SER A 49 -9.68 -10.19 6.04
CA SER A 49 -9.30 -11.51 6.50
C SER A 49 -8.01 -12.00 5.83
N GLN A 50 -7.20 -12.77 6.56
CA GLN A 50 -6.00 -13.40 6.02
C GLN A 50 -6.32 -14.83 5.55
N PRO A 51 -5.81 -15.26 4.39
CA PRO A 51 -5.98 -16.65 3.96
C PRO A 51 -5.17 -17.58 4.85
N PHE A 52 -5.77 -18.72 5.19
CA PHE A 52 -5.11 -19.81 5.92
C PHE A 52 -5.36 -21.15 5.22
N PRO A 53 -4.30 -21.90 4.83
CA PRO A 53 -2.89 -21.50 4.87
C PRO A 53 -2.57 -20.37 3.88
N ASP A 54 -1.45 -19.66 4.10
CA ASP A 54 -0.94 -18.66 3.14
C ASP A 54 -0.70 -19.32 1.77
N ASN A 55 -1.25 -18.70 0.74
CA ASN A 55 -1.17 -19.16 -0.64
C ASN A 55 -0.54 -18.13 -1.58
N GLY A 56 0.22 -17.16 -1.05
CA GLY A 56 0.82 -16.07 -1.80
C GLY A 56 -0.21 -15.06 -2.30
N ILE A 57 -1.20 -14.78 -1.46
CA ILE A 57 -2.11 -13.62 -1.46
C ILE A 57 -2.18 -13.22 0.01
N ASP A 58 -1.99 -11.94 0.32
CA ASP A 58 -1.80 -11.54 1.72
C ASP A 58 -3.13 -11.30 2.44
N TRP A 59 -4.12 -10.74 1.74
CA TRP A 59 -5.40 -10.34 2.33
C TRP A 59 -6.58 -10.57 1.39
N HIS A 60 -7.72 -10.89 1.99
CA HIS A 60 -9.04 -10.72 1.40
C HIS A 60 -9.67 -9.46 1.98
N VAL A 61 -10.25 -8.65 1.10
CA VAL A 61 -11.00 -7.45 1.48
C VAL A 61 -12.42 -7.65 0.99
N SER A 62 -13.40 -7.57 1.88
CA SER A 62 -14.82 -7.68 1.53
C SER A 62 -15.55 -6.37 1.78
N HIS A 63 -16.57 -6.11 0.97
CA HIS A 63 -17.41 -4.92 1.03
C HIS A 63 -18.86 -5.31 0.72
N SER A 64 -19.80 -4.74 1.47
CA SER A 64 -21.24 -4.85 1.20
C SER A 64 -21.80 -3.45 1.06
N ALA A 65 -22.58 -3.22 0.01
CA ALA A 65 -23.28 -1.96 -0.19
C ALA A 65 -24.61 -2.18 -0.94
N PRO A 66 -25.65 -1.36 -0.68
CA PRO A 66 -26.95 -1.49 -1.35
C PRO A 66 -26.90 -1.43 -2.89
N GLY A 67 -25.84 -0.84 -3.46
CA GLY A 67 -25.65 -0.74 -4.90
C GLY A 67 -25.01 -1.97 -5.55
N HIS A 68 -24.64 -3.00 -4.79
CA HIS A 68 -24.14 -4.25 -5.36
C HIS A 68 -25.28 -5.03 -6.01
N THR A 69 -25.01 -5.57 -7.20
CA THR A 69 -25.98 -6.33 -8.00
C THR A 69 -25.53 -7.76 -8.30
N VAL A 70 -24.25 -8.07 -8.07
CA VAL A 70 -23.72 -9.43 -8.28
C VAL A 70 -23.90 -10.32 -7.06
N ASP A 71 -23.84 -9.74 -5.87
CA ASP A 71 -24.04 -10.41 -4.58
C ASP A 71 -24.23 -9.34 -3.48
N ASP A 72 -24.62 -9.75 -2.27
CA ASP A 72 -24.76 -8.86 -1.11
C ASP A 72 -23.40 -8.41 -0.53
N GLU A 73 -22.38 -9.26 -0.64
CA GLU A 73 -20.97 -9.00 -0.33
C GLU A 73 -20.08 -9.33 -1.52
N VAL A 74 -19.14 -8.44 -1.84
CA VAL A 74 -18.06 -8.75 -2.80
C VAL A 74 -16.71 -8.74 -2.13
N THR A 75 -15.85 -9.66 -2.59
CA THR A 75 -14.47 -9.80 -2.11
C THR A 75 -13.48 -9.52 -3.23
N ILE A 76 -12.39 -8.84 -2.90
CA ILE A 76 -11.16 -8.84 -3.70
C ILE A 76 -10.00 -9.43 -2.90
N LYS A 77 -9.02 -9.96 -3.62
CA LYS A 77 -7.76 -10.46 -3.08
C LYS A 77 -6.67 -9.42 -3.28
N VAL A 78 -5.89 -9.17 -2.25
CA VAL A 78 -4.84 -8.15 -2.25
C VAL A 78 -3.49 -8.79 -1.96
N GLN A 79 -2.55 -8.60 -2.88
CA GLN A 79 -1.13 -8.83 -2.61
C GLN A 79 -0.48 -7.48 -2.27
N LEU A 80 0.17 -7.43 -1.12
CA LEU A 80 0.98 -6.34 -0.62
C LEU A 80 2.45 -6.54 -1.04
N LYS A 81 3.07 -5.44 -1.46
CA LYS A 81 4.52 -5.32 -1.60
C LYS A 81 4.95 -3.96 -1.08
N CYS A 82 6.05 -3.91 -0.33
CA CYS A 82 6.63 -2.67 0.15
C CYS A 82 8.09 -2.55 -0.32
N THR A 83 8.52 -1.36 -0.73
CA THR A 83 9.90 -1.13 -1.18
C THR A 83 10.40 0.27 -0.85
N TYR A 84 11.69 0.36 -0.50
CA TYR A 84 12.45 1.62 -0.43
C TYR A 84 13.36 1.83 -1.66
N GLN A 85 13.40 0.85 -2.58
CA GLN A 85 14.29 0.90 -3.76
C GLN A 85 13.80 1.93 -4.79
N ILE A 86 12.52 2.26 -4.75
CA ILE A 86 11.90 3.31 -5.57
C ILE A 86 11.61 4.49 -4.64
N PRO A 87 12.08 5.71 -4.98
CA PRO A 87 11.86 6.86 -4.13
C PRO A 87 10.37 7.20 -4.02
N PRO A 88 9.93 7.75 -2.89
CA PRO A 88 8.59 8.33 -2.77
C PRO A 88 8.34 9.38 -3.86
N LYS A 89 7.08 9.54 -4.29
CA LYS A 89 6.67 10.44 -5.38
C LYS A 89 7.47 10.20 -6.68
N PRO A 90 7.41 8.98 -7.23
CA PRO A 90 8.13 8.64 -8.46
C PRO A 90 7.72 9.59 -9.60
N ALA A 91 8.71 10.00 -10.39
CA ALA A 91 8.48 10.88 -11.52
C ALA A 91 7.70 10.17 -12.63
N GLY A 92 6.78 10.90 -13.27
CA GLY A 92 6.03 10.44 -14.43
C GLY A 92 4.78 9.61 -14.11
N PRO A 93 4.14 9.02 -15.14
CA PRO A 93 2.80 8.44 -15.02
C PRO A 93 2.78 7.03 -14.41
N ALA A 94 3.93 6.35 -14.32
CA ALA A 94 4.04 5.01 -13.76
C ALA A 94 5.49 4.67 -13.41
N PHE A 95 5.70 3.89 -12.35
CA PHE A 95 7.00 3.31 -11.99
C PHE A 95 7.09 1.82 -12.37
N SER A 96 8.31 1.31 -12.50
CA SER A 96 8.59 -0.10 -12.79
C SER A 96 8.72 -0.90 -11.50
N PHE A 97 8.05 -2.04 -11.40
CA PHE A 97 8.14 -2.93 -10.24
C PHE A 97 8.34 -4.38 -10.69
N THR A 98 9.34 -5.07 -10.14
CA THR A 98 9.72 -6.42 -10.57
C THR A 98 9.19 -7.49 -9.63
N LEU A 99 8.34 -8.37 -10.15
CA LEU A 99 7.75 -9.51 -9.44
C LEU A 99 8.43 -10.80 -9.85
N ASP A 100 8.49 -11.77 -8.93
CA ASP A 100 8.74 -13.15 -9.30
C ASP A 100 7.59 -13.69 -10.15
N ASN A 101 7.91 -14.50 -11.16
CA ASN A 101 6.92 -14.99 -12.11
C ASN A 101 5.80 -15.77 -11.42
N ALA A 102 6.10 -16.55 -10.39
CA ALA A 102 5.07 -17.29 -9.63
C ALA A 102 4.04 -16.36 -8.95
N HIS A 103 4.46 -15.18 -8.45
CA HIS A 103 3.54 -14.18 -7.90
C HIS A 103 2.74 -13.50 -9.03
N LEU A 104 3.41 -13.17 -10.14
CA LEU A 104 2.74 -12.56 -11.29
C LEU A 104 1.68 -13.51 -11.90
N GLU A 105 1.98 -14.79 -12.08
CA GLU A 105 1.05 -15.79 -12.61
C GLU A 105 -0.23 -15.88 -11.78
N LYS A 106 -0.11 -15.83 -10.45
CA LYS A 106 -1.27 -15.80 -9.55
C LYS A 106 -2.10 -14.54 -9.75
N LEU A 107 -1.47 -13.36 -9.81
CA LEU A 107 -2.13 -12.07 -9.98
C LEU A 107 -2.72 -11.87 -11.39
N ALA A 108 -2.07 -12.43 -12.41
CA ALA A 108 -2.44 -12.29 -13.81
C ALA A 108 -3.47 -13.30 -14.29
N ARG A 109 -3.82 -14.30 -13.47
CA ARG A 109 -4.83 -15.30 -13.82
C ARG A 109 -6.13 -14.64 -14.28
N THR A 110 -6.64 -15.08 -15.43
CA THR A 110 -7.92 -14.64 -16.01
C THR A 110 -8.50 -15.79 -16.86
N PRO A 111 -9.83 -16.02 -16.85
CA PRO A 111 -10.84 -15.38 -16.00
C PRO A 111 -10.72 -15.78 -14.52
N VAL A 112 -11.33 -14.98 -13.65
CA VAL A 112 -11.41 -15.22 -12.20
C VAL A 112 -12.78 -14.82 -11.68
N SER A 113 -13.30 -15.57 -10.70
CA SER A 113 -14.52 -15.20 -9.96
C SER A 113 -14.25 -14.15 -8.88
N VAL A 114 -13.05 -14.18 -8.29
CA VAL A 114 -12.60 -13.21 -7.28
C VAL A 114 -11.41 -12.45 -7.84
N HIS A 115 -11.57 -11.14 -8.02
CA HIS A 115 -10.53 -10.29 -8.56
C HIS A 115 -9.34 -10.15 -7.62
N LYS A 116 -8.17 -9.85 -8.19
CA LYS A 116 -6.91 -9.70 -7.47
C LYS A 116 -6.27 -8.36 -7.84
N ILE A 117 -5.74 -7.65 -6.86
CA ILE A 117 -4.93 -6.45 -7.09
C ILE A 117 -3.59 -6.58 -6.39
N LEU A 118 -2.59 -5.93 -6.97
CA LEU A 118 -1.31 -5.67 -6.33
C LEU A 118 -1.35 -4.26 -5.72
N VAL A 119 -0.96 -4.14 -4.46
CA VAL A 119 -0.75 -2.85 -3.78
C VAL A 119 0.73 -2.72 -3.42
N VAL A 120 1.37 -1.71 -4.02
CA VAL A 120 2.80 -1.43 -3.81
C VAL A 120 2.96 -0.17 -2.96
N MET A 121 3.49 -0.34 -1.75
CA MET A 121 3.88 0.76 -0.87
C MET A 121 5.30 1.22 -1.18
N LEU A 122 5.46 2.53 -1.43
CA LEU A 122 6.76 3.19 -1.49
C LEU A 122 7.04 3.89 -0.16
N VAL A 123 8.16 3.54 0.47
CA VAL A 123 8.59 4.10 1.77
C VAL A 123 9.96 4.78 1.68
N PRO A 124 10.25 5.78 2.53
CA PRO A 124 11.59 6.31 2.71
C PRO A 124 12.59 5.21 3.09
N ARG A 125 13.85 5.37 2.70
CA ARG A 125 14.92 4.42 3.06
C ARG A 125 15.22 4.42 4.56
N SER A 126 15.18 5.58 5.21
CA SER A 126 15.36 5.67 6.66
C SER A 126 14.05 5.35 7.38
N GLN A 127 14.11 4.41 8.33
CA GLN A 127 12.96 4.07 9.17
C GLN A 127 12.51 5.24 10.06
N ASP A 128 13.42 6.16 10.40
CA ASP A 128 13.09 7.36 11.17
C ASP A 128 12.14 8.30 10.43
N ASP A 129 12.06 8.16 9.12
CA ASP A 129 11.19 8.95 8.28
C ASP A 129 9.83 8.30 8.05
N TRP A 130 9.55 7.08 8.53
CA TRP A 130 8.32 6.36 8.17
C TRP A 130 7.05 6.92 8.82
N LEU A 131 7.14 7.40 10.06
CA LEU A 131 5.97 7.78 10.86
C LEU A 131 6.29 8.99 11.73
N ARG A 132 5.37 9.96 11.75
CA ARG A 132 5.38 11.09 12.67
C ARG A 132 4.00 11.22 13.29
N ALA A 133 3.93 11.24 14.62
CA ALA A 133 2.69 11.46 15.34
C ALA A 133 2.68 12.90 15.87
N GLY A 134 1.57 13.59 15.66
CA GLY A 134 1.25 14.88 16.29
C GLY A 134 -0.12 14.81 16.95
N HIS A 135 -0.54 15.92 17.56
CA HIS A 135 -1.85 16.00 18.23
C HIS A 135 -3.02 15.85 17.26
N ASP A 136 -2.88 16.37 16.03
CA ASP A 136 -3.99 16.41 15.06
C ASP A 136 -3.99 15.24 14.08
N ARG A 137 -2.82 14.62 13.85
CA ARG A 137 -2.68 13.60 12.81
C ARG A 137 -1.50 12.66 13.02
N LEU A 138 -1.64 11.49 12.40
CA LEU A 138 -0.58 10.52 12.20
C LEU A 138 -0.09 10.62 10.74
N ASP A 139 1.10 11.20 10.56
CA ASP A 139 1.76 11.32 9.27
C ASP A 139 2.56 10.05 8.98
N LEU A 140 1.96 9.10 8.27
CA LEU A 140 2.67 7.98 7.70
C LEU A 140 3.30 8.42 6.37
N ARG A 141 4.63 8.56 6.30
CA ARG A 141 5.31 9.00 5.08
C ARG A 141 5.52 7.82 4.13
N HIS A 142 4.49 7.51 3.37
CA HIS A 142 4.47 6.46 2.37
C HIS A 142 3.46 6.82 1.29
N CYS A 143 3.42 6.06 0.20
CA CYS A 143 2.28 6.07 -0.70
C CYS A 143 2.07 4.66 -1.25
N CYS A 144 0.84 4.16 -1.16
CA CYS A 144 0.44 2.88 -1.72
C CYS A 144 -0.20 3.11 -3.08
N TYR A 145 0.24 2.36 -4.08
CA TYR A 145 -0.32 2.39 -5.43
C TYR A 145 -0.89 1.03 -5.77
N TRP A 146 -2.02 0.99 -6.46
CA TRP A 146 -2.66 -0.27 -6.83
C TRP A 146 -2.71 -0.49 -8.33
N THR A 147 -2.71 -1.76 -8.73
CA THR A 147 -3.03 -2.16 -10.10
C THR A 147 -3.63 -3.56 -10.17
N ASN A 148 -4.56 -3.75 -11.11
CA ASN A 148 -5.03 -5.04 -11.54
C ASN A 148 -4.09 -5.59 -12.62
N LEU A 149 -3.60 -6.81 -12.46
CA LEU A 149 -2.66 -7.46 -13.39
C LEU A 149 -3.30 -8.58 -14.21
N ALA A 150 -4.62 -8.77 -14.13
CA ALA A 150 -5.31 -9.80 -14.90
C ALA A 150 -4.96 -9.75 -16.39
N GLY A 151 -4.51 -10.87 -16.95
CA GLY A 151 -4.07 -10.99 -18.34
C GLY A 151 -2.66 -10.47 -18.63
N HIS A 152 -1.91 -9.95 -17.64
CA HIS A 152 -0.55 -9.49 -17.87
C HIS A 152 0.39 -10.66 -18.18
N PRO A 153 1.15 -10.63 -19.30
CA PRO A 153 2.04 -11.73 -19.67
C PRO A 153 3.28 -11.79 -18.76
N VAL A 154 3.79 -13.00 -18.56
CA VAL A 154 5.13 -13.24 -18.03
C VAL A 154 6.13 -13.05 -19.17
N THR A 155 7.09 -12.13 -19.01
CA THR A 155 8.04 -11.78 -20.09
C THR A 155 9.49 -12.12 -19.76
N GLY A 156 9.85 -12.24 -18.47
CA GLY A 156 11.20 -12.64 -18.06
C GLY A 156 11.29 -14.11 -17.66
N ARG A 157 12.52 -14.64 -17.54
CA ARG A 157 12.77 -16.06 -17.22
C ARG A 157 12.40 -16.44 -15.78
N ARG A 158 12.67 -15.56 -14.81
CA ARG A 158 12.37 -15.79 -13.38
C ARG A 158 11.51 -14.68 -12.78
N ARG A 159 11.70 -13.46 -13.28
CA ARG A 159 11.04 -12.26 -12.79
C ARG A 159 10.57 -11.43 -13.97
N THR A 160 9.44 -10.77 -13.81
CA THR A 160 8.84 -9.90 -14.81
C THR A 160 8.62 -8.52 -14.20
N THR A 161 8.93 -7.48 -14.98
CA THR A 161 8.71 -6.10 -14.57
C THR A 161 7.36 -5.62 -15.08
N VAL A 162 6.52 -5.14 -14.17
CA VAL A 162 5.22 -4.53 -14.46
C VAL A 162 5.30 -3.01 -14.26
N ARG A 163 4.38 -2.27 -14.88
CA ARG A 163 4.23 -0.83 -14.68
C ARG A 163 3.09 -0.55 -13.72
N VAL A 164 3.36 0.20 -12.65
CA VAL A 164 2.36 0.59 -11.65
C VAL A 164 2.08 2.09 -11.82
N PRO A 165 0.84 2.49 -12.16
CA PRO A 165 0.49 3.89 -12.38
C PRO A 165 0.59 4.75 -11.12
N THR A 166 1.14 5.95 -11.25
CA THR A 166 1.27 6.90 -10.12
C THR A 166 -0.03 7.62 -9.79
N SER A 167 -1.01 7.62 -10.71
CA SER A 167 -2.35 8.14 -10.49
C SER A 167 -3.26 7.21 -9.69
N ARG A 168 -2.90 5.92 -9.56
CA ARG A 168 -3.70 4.91 -8.83
C ARG A 168 -3.25 4.78 -7.38
N ILE A 169 -3.42 5.86 -6.62
CA ILE A 169 -3.21 5.82 -5.16
C ILE A 169 -4.27 4.90 -4.54
N PHE A 170 -3.85 4.07 -3.60
CA PHE A 170 -4.70 3.12 -2.90
C PHE A 170 -5.14 3.71 -1.55
N ASP A 171 -6.12 4.61 -1.58
CA ASP A 171 -6.79 5.15 -0.41
C ASP A 171 -8.19 4.55 -0.22
N ASP A 172 -8.94 5.03 0.76
CA ASP A 172 -10.30 4.59 1.08
C ASP A 172 -11.26 4.82 -0.09
N ARG A 173 -11.15 5.96 -0.77
CA ARG A 173 -11.99 6.30 -1.93
C ARG A 173 -11.73 5.36 -3.10
N ALA A 174 -10.46 5.11 -3.43
CA ALA A 174 -10.08 4.16 -4.47
C ALA A 174 -10.60 2.76 -4.14
N LEU A 175 -10.53 2.34 -2.86
CA LEU A 175 -11.08 1.07 -2.43
C LEU A 175 -12.60 1.00 -2.61
N CYS A 176 -13.37 2.01 -2.17
CA CYS A 176 -14.81 2.09 -2.39
C CYS A 176 -15.18 2.04 -3.88
N GLU A 177 -14.43 2.73 -4.73
CA GLU A 177 -14.65 2.72 -6.19
C GLU A 177 -14.36 1.36 -6.82
N ILE A 178 -13.30 0.67 -6.37
CA ILE A 178 -12.98 -0.70 -6.81
C ILE A 178 -14.12 -1.62 -6.40
N MET A 179 -14.52 -1.57 -5.14
CA MET A 179 -15.54 -2.46 -4.59
C MET A 179 -16.90 -2.24 -5.25
N THR A 180 -17.29 -0.98 -5.48
CA THR A 180 -18.52 -0.65 -6.19
C THR A 180 -18.51 -1.24 -7.60
N ARG A 181 -17.41 -1.07 -8.35
CA ARG A 181 -17.26 -1.63 -9.69
C ARG A 181 -17.36 -3.14 -9.70
N VAL A 182 -16.70 -3.82 -8.75
CA VAL A 182 -16.79 -5.28 -8.59
C VAL A 182 -18.21 -5.71 -8.22
N GLY A 183 -18.84 -4.97 -7.28
CA GLY A 183 -20.22 -5.14 -6.84
C GLY A 183 -21.26 -5.06 -7.95
N THR A 184 -20.97 -4.34 -9.04
CA THR A 184 -21.82 -4.25 -10.22
C THR A 184 -21.35 -5.13 -11.38
N GLY A 185 -20.46 -6.09 -11.14
CA GLY A 185 -19.97 -7.05 -12.16
C GLY A 185 -18.84 -6.53 -13.05
N GLY A 186 -18.29 -5.36 -12.73
CA GLY A 186 -17.09 -4.80 -13.33
C GLY A 186 -15.81 -5.40 -12.75
N LYS A 187 -14.68 -4.79 -13.11
CA LYS A 187 -13.34 -5.18 -12.65
C LYS A 187 -12.70 -4.01 -11.88
N PRO A 188 -11.78 -4.29 -10.94
CA PRO A 188 -10.92 -3.25 -10.37
C PRO A 188 -10.15 -2.50 -11.45
#